data_AF-A0AAE0HCX8-F1
#
_entry.id   AF-A0AAE0HCX8-F1
#
_cell.length_a   1.000
_cell.length_b   1.000
_cell.length_c   1.000
_cell.angle_alpha   90.00
_cell.angle_beta   90.00
_cell.angle_gamma   90.00
#
_symmetry.space_group_name_H-M   'P 1'
#
loop_
_entity.id
_entity.type
_entity.pdbx_description
1 polymer ?
#
loop_
_entity_poly.entity_id
_entity_poly.type
_entity_poly.pdbx_seq_one_letter_code
_entity_poly.pdbx_strand_id
1 'polypeptide(L)'
;MSEPGGKLNCTGQDGPISADPDIVGYGVLSAFLVTATLTVLTVVFGYLSGSLGDESMTDFDRAVIKSMRRSFRARGKSSSSPANSSTDLSTDSSNIKEAPRSEAWKQAVSRFILALSDQQLVTGLAILCSGVINQKTLTVWEFHMVLSLAWFSTTSHLATLDALRTYLKAHAVIRDVRVFGMVCVLVFLLYTFVVSLVASYGSLAYTSPIQCAFIQPKPAPDAFTVLALL
;
A
#
# COMPACT_ATOMS: atom_id res chain seq x y z
N MET A 1 -25.60 0.52 -16.62
CA MET A 1 -26.27 -0.41 -17.56
C MET A 1 -26.11 0.19 -18.95
N SER A 2 -25.03 -0.19 -19.66
CA SER A 2 -24.61 0.46 -20.92
C SER A 2 -24.90 -0.45 -22.11
N GLU A 3 -25.46 0.13 -23.17
CA GLU A 3 -25.87 -0.57 -24.39
C GLU A 3 -24.69 -1.29 -25.09
N PRO A 4 -24.88 -2.55 -25.54
CA PRO A 4 -23.88 -3.29 -26.29
C PRO A 4 -23.93 -2.87 -27.77
N GLY A 5 -23.29 -1.75 -28.11
CA GLY A 5 -23.20 -1.30 -29.51
C GLY A 5 -22.74 0.13 -29.76
N GLY A 6 -22.54 0.95 -28.73
CA GLY A 6 -22.07 2.33 -28.90
C GLY A 6 -20.66 2.38 -29.50
N LYS A 7 -20.50 3.14 -30.60
CA LYS A 7 -19.17 3.48 -31.14
C LYS A 7 -18.35 4.15 -30.03
N LEU A 8 -17.15 3.63 -29.76
CA LEU A 8 -16.24 4.21 -28.77
C LEU A 8 -15.91 5.64 -29.19
N ASN A 9 -16.34 6.63 -28.40
CA ASN A 9 -16.05 8.02 -28.68
C ASN A 9 -14.70 8.41 -28.08
N CYS A 10 -13.75 8.76 -28.95
CA CYS A 10 -12.40 9.14 -28.57
C CYS A 10 -12.12 10.65 -28.72
N THR A 11 -13.17 11.46 -28.87
CA THR A 11 -13.07 12.92 -28.73
C THR A 11 -13.14 13.26 -27.24
N GLY A 12 -12.16 14.03 -26.74
CA GLY A 12 -12.20 14.57 -25.38
C GLY A 12 -13.52 15.30 -25.14
N GLN A 13 -14.22 14.93 -24.07
CA GLN A 13 -15.53 15.48 -23.77
C GLN A 13 -15.36 16.73 -22.90
N ASP A 14 -15.84 17.88 -23.38
CA ASP A 14 -15.78 19.18 -22.69
C ASP A 14 -16.91 19.30 -21.64
N GLY A 15 -16.99 18.32 -20.73
CA GLY A 15 -17.98 18.27 -19.66
C GLY A 15 -17.33 18.14 -18.28
N PRO A 16 -18.07 18.43 -17.19
CA PRO A 16 -17.58 18.16 -15.84
C PRO A 16 -17.22 16.69 -15.70
N ILE A 17 -16.05 16.41 -15.11
CA ILE A 17 -15.54 15.05 -14.89
C ILE A 17 -16.51 14.34 -13.94
N SER A 18 -17.31 13.41 -14.49
CA SER A 18 -18.24 12.59 -13.72
C SER A 18 -17.63 11.20 -13.57
N ALA A 19 -16.97 10.97 -12.44
CA ALA A 19 -16.44 9.65 -12.09
C ALA A 19 -17.59 8.66 -11.85
N ASP A 20 -17.46 7.43 -12.33
CA ASP A 20 -18.39 6.37 -11.99
C ASP A 20 -18.24 6.03 -10.50
N PRO A 21 -19.23 6.34 -9.65
CA PRO A 21 -19.15 6.10 -8.22
C PRO A 21 -19.01 4.61 -7.88
N ASP A 22 -19.36 3.71 -8.81
CA ASP A 22 -19.28 2.27 -8.59
C ASP A 22 -17.84 1.74 -8.73
N ILE A 23 -16.94 2.49 -9.41
CA ILE A 23 -15.54 2.07 -9.65
C ILE A 23 -14.55 2.98 -8.90
N VAL A 24 -14.74 4.30 -9.00
CA VAL A 24 -13.87 5.32 -8.38
C VAL A 24 -14.69 6.20 -7.43
N GLY A 25 -15.62 5.57 -6.71
CA GLY A 25 -16.38 6.23 -5.65
C GLY A 25 -15.50 6.65 -4.48
N TYR A 26 -15.78 7.83 -3.92
CA TYR A 26 -15.07 8.34 -2.74
C TYR A 26 -15.08 7.35 -1.56
N GLY A 27 -16.14 6.56 -1.40
CA GLY A 27 -16.23 5.53 -0.37
C GLY A 27 -15.20 4.41 -0.56
N VAL A 28 -15.09 3.86 -1.77
CA VAL A 28 -14.14 2.78 -2.10
C VAL A 28 -12.70 3.29 -1.96
N LEU A 29 -12.43 4.47 -2.52
CA LEU A 29 -11.14 5.15 -2.42
C LEU A 29 -10.70 5.40 -0.97
N SER A 30 -11.59 6.00 -0.18
CA SER A 30 -11.28 6.35 1.22
C SER A 30 -11.10 5.11 2.08
N ALA A 31 -11.95 4.09 1.94
CA ALA A 31 -11.80 2.83 2.67
C ALA A 31 -10.47 2.14 2.35
N PHE A 32 -10.09 2.11 1.06
CA PHE A 32 -8.82 1.53 0.63
C PHE A 32 -7.63 2.31 1.19
N LEU A 33 -7.64 3.65 1.07
CA LEU A 33 -6.56 4.51 1.58
C LEU A 33 -6.44 4.44 3.11
N VAL A 34 -7.54 4.41 3.84
CA VAL A 34 -7.54 4.27 5.30
C VAL A 34 -6.98 2.91 5.71
N THR A 35 -7.43 1.81 5.10
CA THR A 35 -6.90 0.47 5.41
C THR A 35 -5.41 0.38 5.09
N ALA A 36 -4.98 0.94 3.97
CA ALA A 36 -3.61 0.90 3.52
C ALA A 36 -2.69 1.76 4.41
N THR A 37 -3.10 2.98 4.77
CA THR A 37 -2.37 3.83 5.72
C THR A 37 -2.31 3.22 7.12
N LEU A 38 -3.40 2.64 7.62
CA LEU A 38 -3.41 1.90 8.88
C LEU A 38 -2.49 0.69 8.85
N THR A 39 -2.44 -0.04 7.73
CA THR A 39 -1.53 -1.18 7.56
C THR A 39 -0.07 -0.72 7.63
N VAL A 40 0.28 0.32 6.87
CA VAL A 40 1.63 0.91 6.90
C VAL A 40 1.97 1.43 8.30
N LEU A 41 1.08 2.19 8.93
CA LEU A 41 1.29 2.72 10.28
C LEU A 41 1.44 1.60 11.32
N THR A 42 0.68 0.51 11.19
CA THR A 42 0.76 -0.63 12.10
C THR A 42 2.06 -1.41 11.90
N VAL A 43 2.50 -1.60 10.65
CA VAL A 43 3.80 -2.20 10.33
C VAL A 43 4.94 -1.34 10.87
N VAL A 44 4.91 -0.04 10.63
CA VAL A 44 5.89 0.93 11.15
C VAL A 44 5.86 0.94 12.68
N PHE A 45 4.69 0.95 13.31
CA PHE A 45 4.56 0.90 14.76
C PHE A 45 5.06 -0.42 15.35
N GLY A 46 4.78 -1.55 14.71
CA GLY A 46 5.28 -2.87 15.09
C GLY A 46 6.79 -2.96 15.00
N TYR A 47 7.37 -2.33 13.97
CA TYR A 47 8.81 -2.22 13.77
C TYR A 47 9.44 -1.33 14.86
N LEU A 48 8.89 -0.13 15.07
CA LEU A 48 9.37 0.83 16.07
C LEU A 48 9.19 0.35 17.52
N SER A 49 8.21 -0.51 17.78
CA SER A 49 7.94 -1.07 19.12
C SER A 49 8.81 -2.29 19.46
N GLY A 50 9.66 -2.77 18.53
CA GLY A 50 10.42 -4.01 18.70
C GLY A 50 9.53 -5.26 18.75
N SER A 51 8.35 -5.19 18.14
CA SER A 51 7.35 -6.26 18.11
C SER A 51 7.53 -7.22 16.93
N LEU A 52 8.32 -6.82 15.92
CA LEU A 52 8.69 -7.63 14.76
C LEU A 52 10.18 -7.96 14.92
N GLY A 53 10.53 -9.24 14.81
CA GLY A 53 11.73 -9.84 15.43
C GLY A 53 13.08 -9.16 15.13
N ASP A 54 14.00 -9.31 16.08
CA ASP A 54 15.33 -8.68 16.19
C ASP A 54 16.32 -8.94 15.02
N GLU A 55 15.91 -9.62 13.95
CA GLU A 55 16.83 -10.21 12.95
C GLU A 55 17.14 -9.27 11.75
N SER A 56 16.71 -8.00 11.80
CA SER A 56 17.04 -7.00 10.76
C SER A 56 17.19 -5.57 11.30
N MET A 57 17.68 -5.42 12.54
CA MET A 57 18.03 -4.10 13.07
C MET A 57 19.37 -3.66 12.49
N THR A 58 19.34 -2.67 11.60
CA THR A 58 20.54 -1.89 11.28
C THR A 58 20.82 -0.96 12.46
N ASP A 59 22.07 -0.55 12.71
CA ASP A 59 22.42 0.33 13.84
C ASP A 59 21.58 1.63 13.88
N PHE A 60 21.10 2.07 12.71
CA PHE A 60 20.18 3.18 12.55
C PHE A 60 18.83 2.97 13.27
N ASP A 61 18.23 1.78 13.13
CA ASP A 61 16.93 1.45 13.72
C ASP A 61 17.01 1.47 15.24
N ARG A 62 18.14 1.01 15.79
CA ARG A 62 18.43 1.02 17.23
C ARG A 62 18.53 2.45 17.78
N ALA A 63 19.06 3.40 17.01
CA ALA A 63 19.15 4.82 17.38
C ALA A 63 17.77 5.53 17.34
N VAL A 64 16.97 5.25 16.30
CA VAL A 64 15.62 5.82 16.13
C VAL A 64 14.67 5.32 17.22
N ILE A 65 14.67 4.02 17.52
CA ILE A 65 13.85 3.42 18.61
C ILE A 65 14.16 4.08 19.95
N LYS A 66 15.44 4.32 20.25
CA LYS A 66 15.86 4.94 21.51
C LYS A 66 15.46 6.42 21.60
N SER A 67 15.55 7.14 20.49
CA SER A 67 15.11 8.55 20.41
C SER A 67 13.59 8.68 20.58
N MET A 68 12.82 7.82 19.92
CA MET A 68 11.37 7.89 19.96
C MET A 68 10.76 7.37 21.28
N ARG A 69 11.36 6.35 21.93
CA ARG A 69 10.98 5.95 23.29
C ARG A 69 11.15 7.08 24.30
N ARG A 70 12.16 7.94 24.14
CA ARG A 70 12.31 9.15 24.98
C ARG A 70 11.18 10.13 24.72
N SER A 71 10.83 10.39 23.46
CA SER A 71 9.74 11.29 23.10
C SER A 71 8.37 10.81 23.60
N PHE A 72 8.07 9.51 23.50
CA PHE A 72 6.82 8.94 24.01
C PHE A 72 6.75 8.88 25.54
N ARG A 73 7.86 8.56 26.24
CA ARG A 73 7.90 8.64 27.72
C ARG A 73 7.84 10.08 28.22
N ALA A 74 8.38 11.05 27.47
CA ALA A 74 8.26 12.47 27.78
C ALA A 74 6.81 12.97 27.63
N ARG A 75 6.08 12.47 26.64
CA ARG A 75 4.68 12.83 26.38
C ARG A 75 3.67 12.14 27.31
N GLY A 76 4.05 11.01 27.91
CA GLY A 76 3.25 10.29 28.93
C GLY A 76 3.51 10.71 30.38
N LYS A 77 4.50 11.58 30.64
CA LYS A 77 4.87 12.02 31.99
C LYS A 77 4.46 13.48 32.23
N SER A 78 3.16 13.73 32.16
CA SER A 78 2.53 14.92 32.74
C SER A 78 1.52 14.49 33.80
N SER A 79 2.02 13.91 34.90
CA SER A 79 1.38 14.02 36.22
C SER A 79 2.31 13.46 37.32
N SER A 80 2.52 14.31 38.32
CA SER A 80 3.01 14.10 39.71
C SER A 80 4.44 13.59 39.99
N SER A 81 5.29 14.57 40.36
CA SER A 81 6.19 14.71 41.53
C SER A 81 7.29 13.69 41.92
N PRO A 82 8.38 14.19 42.55
CA PRO A 82 9.58 13.43 42.89
C PRO A 82 9.55 12.89 44.34
N ALA A 83 10.14 11.72 44.58
CA ALA A 83 10.59 11.32 45.90
C ALA A 83 11.78 10.34 45.83
N ASN A 84 12.82 10.76 46.55
CA ASN A 84 14.13 10.20 46.87
C ASN A 84 14.27 8.67 46.94
N SER A 85 15.46 8.16 46.58
CA SER A 85 16.48 7.62 47.51
C SER A 85 17.34 6.53 46.85
N SER A 86 18.65 6.66 47.04
CA SER A 86 19.72 5.81 46.54
C SER A 86 19.72 4.44 47.21
N THR A 87 19.95 3.36 46.46
CA THR A 87 20.69 2.18 46.94
C THR A 87 21.28 1.44 45.74
N ASP A 88 22.61 1.29 45.77
CA ASP A 88 23.37 0.37 44.95
C ASP A 88 22.93 -1.07 45.20
N LEU A 89 22.76 -1.88 44.14
CA LEU A 89 23.13 -3.29 44.18
C LEU A 89 23.31 -3.86 42.77
N SER A 90 24.51 -4.34 42.52
CA SER A 90 24.89 -5.26 41.45
C SER A 90 23.98 -6.51 41.51
N THR A 91 23.20 -6.76 40.47
CA THR A 91 22.46 -8.01 40.32
C THR A 91 22.30 -8.34 38.84
N ASP A 92 23.16 -9.26 38.43
CA ASP A 92 22.82 -10.48 37.71
C ASP A 92 22.32 -10.41 36.26
N SER A 93 22.97 -11.23 35.45
CA SER A 93 22.73 -11.47 34.04
C SER A 93 21.29 -11.89 33.78
N SER A 94 20.55 -11.00 33.10
CA SER A 94 19.68 -11.33 31.97
C SER A 94 18.94 -12.67 32.04
N ASN A 95 18.07 -12.83 33.02
CA ASN A 95 16.84 -13.61 32.86
C ASN A 95 15.66 -12.63 32.82
N ILE A 96 15.63 -11.81 31.76
CA ILE A 96 14.40 -11.11 31.38
C ILE A 96 13.45 -12.20 30.90
N LYS A 97 12.63 -12.74 31.81
CA LYS A 97 11.35 -13.34 31.43
C LYS A 97 10.57 -12.24 30.72
N GLU A 98 10.69 -12.16 29.40
CA GLU A 98 9.78 -11.45 28.51
C GLU A 98 8.36 -11.74 29.02
N ALA A 99 7.66 -10.71 29.51
CA ALA A 99 6.36 -10.88 30.14
C ALA A 99 5.39 -11.51 29.11
N PRO A 100 4.48 -12.42 29.51
CA PRO A 100 3.51 -13.05 28.59
C PRO A 100 2.63 -12.04 27.82
N ARG A 101 2.57 -10.80 28.31
CA ARG A 101 1.88 -9.66 27.68
C ARG A 101 2.59 -9.14 26.41
N SER A 102 3.92 -9.24 26.28
CA SER A 102 4.64 -8.82 25.07
C SER A 102 4.39 -9.79 23.92
N GLU A 103 4.40 -11.09 24.19
CA GLU A 103 4.16 -12.13 23.17
C GLU A 103 2.71 -12.19 22.69
N ALA A 104 1.74 -12.09 23.60
CA ALA A 104 0.32 -12.01 23.22
C ALA A 104 0.02 -10.78 22.36
N TRP A 105 0.66 -9.64 22.67
CA TRP A 105 0.55 -8.41 21.86
C TRP A 105 1.20 -8.56 20.50
N LYS A 106 2.42 -9.11 20.43
CA LYS A 106 3.12 -9.42 19.18
C LYS A 106 2.28 -10.30 18.26
N GLN A 107 1.64 -11.33 18.84
CA GLN A 107 0.76 -12.23 18.09
C GLN A 107 -0.52 -11.52 17.60
N ALA A 108 -1.14 -10.69 18.45
CA ALA A 108 -2.34 -9.93 18.08
C ALA A 108 -2.05 -8.93 16.95
N VAL A 109 -0.95 -8.17 17.05
CA VAL A 109 -0.51 -7.21 16.02
C VAL A 109 -0.20 -7.94 14.71
N SER A 110 0.53 -9.05 14.77
CA SER A 110 0.84 -9.85 13.57
C SER A 110 -0.43 -10.34 12.88
N ARG A 111 -1.40 -10.87 13.63
CA ARG A 111 -2.68 -11.32 13.06
C ARG A 111 -3.53 -10.18 12.52
N PHE A 112 -3.51 -9.02 13.18
CA PHE A 112 -4.22 -7.84 12.70
C PHE A 112 -3.63 -7.30 11.39
N ILE A 113 -2.30 -7.16 11.32
CA ILE A 113 -1.60 -6.80 10.08
C ILE A 113 -1.90 -7.84 8.97
N LEU A 114 -1.90 -9.12 9.32
CA LEU A 114 -2.22 -10.19 8.37
C LEU A 114 -3.63 -10.00 7.79
N ALA A 115 -4.64 -9.82 8.65
CA ALA A 115 -6.03 -9.63 8.21
C ALA A 115 -6.22 -8.37 7.36
N LEU A 116 -5.64 -7.24 7.76
CA LEU A 116 -5.74 -5.99 6.99
C LEU A 116 -5.07 -6.10 5.62
N SER A 117 -3.89 -6.72 5.57
CA SER A 117 -3.17 -6.89 4.31
C SER A 117 -3.87 -7.90 3.38
N ASP A 118 -4.52 -8.95 3.90
CA ASP A 118 -5.31 -9.86 3.06
C ASP A 118 -6.53 -9.16 2.45
N GLN A 119 -7.20 -8.31 3.24
CA GLN A 119 -8.31 -7.48 2.75
C GLN A 119 -7.82 -6.50 1.67
N GLN A 120 -6.65 -5.88 1.87
CA GLN A 120 -6.04 -4.97 0.90
C GLN A 120 -5.67 -5.69 -0.41
N LEU A 121 -5.19 -6.94 -0.34
CA LEU A 121 -4.81 -7.72 -1.52
C LEU A 121 -6.02 -8.03 -2.41
N VAL A 122 -7.11 -8.51 -1.79
CA VAL A 122 -8.34 -8.85 -2.51
C VAL A 122 -8.98 -7.61 -3.11
N THR A 123 -9.03 -6.52 -2.36
CA THR A 123 -9.60 -5.25 -2.85
C THR A 123 -8.75 -4.62 -3.94
N GLY A 124 -7.41 -4.64 -3.81
CA GLY A 124 -6.50 -4.17 -4.86
C GLY A 124 -6.62 -4.97 -6.15
N LEU A 125 -6.73 -6.31 -6.05
CA LEU A 125 -6.97 -7.17 -7.21
C LEU A 125 -8.33 -6.90 -7.86
N ALA A 126 -9.39 -6.72 -7.06
CA ALA A 126 -10.73 -6.43 -7.57
C ALA A 126 -10.77 -5.10 -8.34
N ILE A 127 -10.12 -4.05 -7.80
CA ILE A 127 -10.04 -2.74 -8.46
C ILE A 127 -9.27 -2.84 -9.78
N LEU A 128 -8.15 -3.57 -9.80
CA LEU A 128 -7.39 -3.82 -11.04
C LEU A 128 -8.22 -4.58 -12.08
N CYS A 129 -8.89 -5.67 -11.68
CA CYS A 129 -9.77 -6.42 -12.57
C CYS A 129 -10.91 -5.55 -13.13
N SER A 130 -11.53 -4.72 -12.29
CA SER A 130 -12.56 -3.77 -12.73
C SER A 130 -11.99 -2.77 -13.75
N GLY A 131 -10.79 -2.24 -13.50
CA GLY A 131 -10.06 -1.37 -14.41
C GLY A 131 -9.83 -1.99 -15.79
N VAL A 132 -9.45 -3.26 -15.84
CA VAL A 132 -9.20 -4.00 -17.09
C VAL A 132 -10.50 -4.34 -17.83
N ILE A 133 -11.55 -4.75 -17.12
CA ILE A 133 -12.84 -5.12 -17.74
C ILE A 133 -13.53 -3.88 -18.33
N ASN A 134 -13.46 -2.74 -17.63
CA ASN A 134 -14.19 -1.53 -17.98
C ASN A 134 -13.36 -0.51 -18.78
N GLN A 135 -12.31 -0.92 -19.50
CA GLN A 135 -11.44 -0.01 -20.27
C GLN A 135 -12.16 0.84 -21.34
N LYS A 136 -13.32 0.38 -21.82
CA LYS A 136 -14.12 1.10 -22.82
C LYS A 136 -14.94 2.25 -22.23
N THR A 137 -15.16 2.23 -20.92
CA THR A 137 -16.00 3.21 -20.22
C THR A 137 -15.19 4.06 -19.26
N LEU A 138 -14.12 3.50 -18.67
CA LEU A 138 -13.25 4.22 -17.75
C LEU A 138 -12.41 5.25 -18.48
N THR A 139 -12.46 6.47 -17.95
CA THR A 139 -11.62 7.58 -18.39
C THR A 139 -10.16 7.35 -18.02
N VAL A 140 -9.25 8.03 -18.73
CA VAL A 140 -7.82 8.04 -18.39
C VAL A 140 -7.61 8.42 -16.93
N TRP A 141 -8.29 9.47 -16.43
CA TRP A 141 -8.16 9.91 -15.03
C TRP A 141 -8.55 8.82 -14.02
N GLU A 142 -9.71 8.16 -14.20
CA GLU A 142 -10.15 7.07 -13.32
C GLU A 142 -9.15 5.90 -13.33
N PHE A 143 -8.60 5.61 -14.50
CA PHE A 143 -7.63 4.55 -14.68
C PHE A 143 -6.29 4.87 -13.97
N HIS A 144 -5.85 6.13 -13.96
CA HIS A 144 -4.68 6.57 -13.16
C HIS A 144 -4.92 6.49 -11.65
N MET A 145 -6.16 6.74 -11.19
CA MET A 145 -6.52 6.52 -9.79
C MET A 145 -6.40 5.03 -9.42
N VAL A 146 -6.98 4.14 -10.23
CA VAL A 146 -6.86 2.68 -10.08
C VAL A 146 -5.39 2.24 -10.02
N LEU A 147 -4.57 2.73 -10.95
CA LEU A 147 -3.13 2.43 -11.01
C LEU A 147 -2.40 2.88 -9.73
N SER A 148 -2.71 4.09 -9.25
CA SER A 148 -2.09 4.65 -8.03
C SER A 148 -2.44 3.84 -6.78
N LEU A 149 -3.70 3.41 -6.65
CA LEU A 149 -4.14 2.54 -5.55
C LEU A 149 -3.44 1.18 -5.59
N ALA A 150 -3.35 0.57 -6.78
CA ALA A 150 -2.69 -0.71 -6.96
C ALA A 150 -1.19 -0.67 -6.66
N TRP A 151 -0.51 0.41 -7.08
CA TRP A 151 0.88 0.66 -6.74
C TRP A 151 1.08 0.74 -5.22
N PHE A 152 0.22 1.50 -4.53
CA PHE A 152 0.27 1.60 -3.07
C PHE A 152 -0.08 0.28 -2.35
N SER A 153 -0.97 -0.53 -2.92
CA SER A 153 -1.21 -1.90 -2.45
C SER A 153 0.07 -2.73 -2.46
N THR A 154 0.78 -2.69 -3.59
CA THR A 154 1.99 -3.50 -3.81
C THR A 154 3.10 -3.15 -2.82
N THR A 155 3.29 -1.86 -2.52
CA THR A 155 4.28 -1.43 -1.51
C THR A 155 3.88 -1.87 -0.09
N SER A 156 2.59 -1.80 0.24
CA SER A 156 2.05 -2.25 1.53
C SER A 156 2.25 -3.77 1.73
N HIS A 157 2.08 -4.53 0.66
CA HIS A 157 2.30 -5.98 0.63
C HIS A 157 3.77 -6.35 0.84
N LEU A 158 4.71 -5.66 0.18
CA LEU A 158 6.14 -5.85 0.38
C LEU A 158 6.55 -5.53 1.83
N ALA A 159 6.07 -4.42 2.38
CA ALA A 159 6.33 -4.04 3.78
C ALA A 159 5.78 -5.10 4.76
N THR A 160 4.62 -5.68 4.46
CA THR A 160 4.02 -6.73 5.29
C THR A 160 4.81 -8.04 5.23
N LEU A 161 5.33 -8.43 4.06
CA LEU A 161 6.17 -9.62 3.92
C LEU A 161 7.48 -9.49 4.72
N ASP A 162 8.10 -8.32 4.69
CA ASP A 162 9.31 -8.05 5.45
C ASP A 162 9.04 -8.11 6.97
N ALA A 163 7.99 -7.41 7.41
CA ALA A 163 7.53 -7.42 8.80
C ALA A 163 7.22 -8.84 9.32
N LEU A 164 6.45 -9.62 8.57
CA LEU A 164 5.97 -10.95 9.00
C LEU A 164 6.87 -12.10 8.51
N ARG A 165 8.09 -11.82 8.04
CA ARG A 165 8.96 -12.84 7.42
C ARG A 165 9.11 -14.11 8.25
N THR A 166 9.31 -13.97 9.56
CA THR A 166 9.50 -15.10 10.48
C THR A 166 8.21 -15.89 10.71
N TYR A 167 7.08 -15.19 10.80
CA TYR A 167 5.76 -15.81 10.94
C TYR A 167 5.36 -16.60 9.69
N LEU A 168 5.62 -16.04 8.50
CA LEU A 168 5.31 -16.65 7.21
C LEU A 168 6.25 -17.80 6.85
N LYS A 169 7.52 -17.78 7.29
CA LYS A 169 8.41 -18.95 7.20
C LYS A 169 7.88 -20.15 7.98
N ALA A 170 7.24 -19.92 9.13
CA ALA A 170 6.61 -20.99 9.91
C ALA A 170 5.29 -21.49 9.28
N HIS A 171 4.62 -20.68 8.46
CA HIS A 171 3.34 -21.01 7.82
C HIS A 171 3.41 -20.90 6.29
N ALA A 172 4.06 -21.87 5.66
CA ALA A 172 4.34 -21.87 4.21
C ALA A 172 3.08 -21.75 3.33
N VAL A 173 1.97 -22.40 3.69
CA VAL A 173 0.72 -22.33 2.88
C VAL A 173 0.17 -20.90 2.79
N ILE A 174 0.16 -20.18 3.91
CA ILE A 174 -0.32 -18.78 3.97
C ILE A 174 0.59 -17.89 3.13
N ARG A 175 1.91 -18.12 3.23
CA ARG A 175 2.91 -17.43 2.42
C ARG A 175 2.67 -17.66 0.92
N ASP A 176 2.49 -18.91 0.51
CA ASP A 176 2.42 -19.27 -0.90
C ASP A 176 1.13 -18.73 -1.54
N VAL A 177 -0.02 -18.78 -0.84
CA VAL A 177 -1.28 -18.14 -1.29
C VAL A 177 -1.12 -16.63 -1.44
N ARG A 178 -0.44 -15.97 -0.48
CA ARG A 178 -0.18 -14.52 -0.55
C ARG A 178 0.73 -14.16 -1.71
N VAL A 179 1.83 -14.89 -1.88
CA VAL A 179 2.78 -14.67 -2.98
C VAL A 179 2.07 -14.85 -4.31
N PHE A 180 1.24 -15.88 -4.45
CA PHE A 180 0.42 -16.07 -5.65
C PHE A 180 -0.48 -14.85 -5.92
N GLY A 181 -1.23 -14.37 -4.91
CA GLY A 181 -2.06 -13.18 -5.06
C GLY A 181 -1.27 -11.91 -5.40
N MET A 182 -0.08 -11.72 -4.81
CA MET A 182 0.81 -10.60 -5.14
C MET A 182 1.35 -10.70 -6.57
N VAL A 183 1.67 -11.90 -7.06
CA VAL A 183 2.08 -12.12 -8.46
C VAL A 183 0.94 -11.77 -9.41
N CYS A 184 -0.30 -12.16 -9.10
CA CYS A 184 -1.47 -11.74 -9.88
C CYS A 184 -1.61 -10.22 -9.91
N VAL A 185 -1.56 -9.56 -8.76
CA VAL A 185 -1.60 -8.09 -8.66
C VAL A 185 -0.48 -7.46 -9.48
N LEU A 186 0.75 -7.99 -9.42
CA LEU A 186 1.89 -7.49 -10.20
C LEU A 186 1.65 -7.59 -11.71
N VAL A 187 1.11 -8.71 -12.21
CA VAL A 187 0.82 -8.88 -13.64
C VAL A 187 -0.23 -7.86 -14.11
N PHE A 188 -1.32 -7.69 -13.35
CA PHE A 188 -2.34 -6.68 -13.66
C PHE A 188 -1.81 -5.25 -13.52
N LEU A 189 -0.95 -4.98 -12.54
CA LEU A 189 -0.29 -3.69 -12.34
C LEU A 189 0.61 -3.34 -13.52
N LEU A 190 1.43 -4.29 -14.00
CA LEU A 190 2.29 -4.08 -15.16
C LEU A 190 1.46 -3.80 -16.42
N TYR A 191 0.39 -4.57 -16.63
CA TYR A 191 -0.52 -4.35 -17.75
C TYR A 191 -1.14 -2.95 -17.71
N THR A 192 -1.76 -2.58 -16.58
CA THR A 192 -2.39 -1.26 -16.41
C THR A 192 -1.38 -0.13 -16.51
N PHE A 193 -0.18 -0.29 -15.95
CA PHE A 193 0.92 0.67 -16.10
C PHE A 193 1.29 0.91 -17.56
N VAL A 194 1.45 -0.16 -18.36
CA VAL A 194 1.74 -0.05 -19.80
C VAL A 194 0.60 0.66 -20.54
N VAL A 195 -0.66 0.36 -20.24
CA VAL A 195 -1.80 1.05 -20.85
C VAL A 195 -1.79 2.55 -20.52
N SER A 196 -1.59 2.91 -19.25
CA SER A 196 -1.46 4.31 -18.82
C SER A 196 -0.29 5.03 -19.50
N LEU A 197 0.84 4.33 -19.67
CA LEU A 197 2.01 4.87 -20.34
C LEU A 197 1.72 5.18 -21.82
N VAL A 198 1.06 4.25 -22.52
CA VAL A 198 0.64 4.47 -23.92
C VAL A 198 -0.34 5.64 -24.03
N ALA A 199 -1.30 5.75 -23.12
CA ALA A 199 -2.24 6.87 -23.09
C ALA A 199 -1.54 8.22 -22.86
N SER A 200 -0.54 8.24 -21.98
CA SER A 200 0.27 9.43 -21.68
C SER A 200 1.10 9.87 -22.90
N TYR A 201 1.80 8.94 -23.54
CA TYR A 201 2.55 9.21 -24.78
C TYR A 201 1.66 9.56 -25.98
N GLY A 202 0.43 9.05 -26.00
CA GLY A 202 -0.56 9.41 -27.01
C GLY A 202 -1.20 10.78 -26.81
N SER A 203 -0.81 11.51 -25.74
CA SER A 203 -1.43 12.77 -25.32
C SER A 203 -2.96 12.69 -25.25
N LEU A 204 -3.46 11.53 -24.79
CA LEU A 204 -4.89 11.28 -24.72
C LEU A 204 -5.52 12.18 -23.65
N ALA A 205 -6.63 12.83 -23.98
CA ALA A 205 -7.34 13.69 -23.03
C ALA A 205 -7.79 12.88 -21.81
N TYR A 206 -7.64 13.46 -20.61
CA TYR A 206 -7.97 12.79 -19.34
C TYR A 206 -9.42 12.29 -19.23
N THR A 207 -10.34 12.92 -19.95
CA THR A 207 -11.77 12.57 -20.01
C THR A 207 -12.10 11.50 -21.06
N SER A 208 -11.17 11.14 -21.93
CA SER A 208 -11.40 10.11 -22.94
C SER A 208 -11.30 8.71 -22.34
N PRO A 209 -12.03 7.71 -22.87
CA PRO A 209 -11.89 6.32 -22.45
C PRO A 209 -10.47 5.80 -22.69
N ILE A 210 -9.93 5.03 -21.76
CA ILE A 210 -8.55 4.52 -21.83
C ILE A 210 -8.33 3.60 -23.05
N GLN A 211 -9.37 2.90 -23.52
CA GLN A 211 -9.32 2.09 -24.74
C GLN A 211 -8.90 2.89 -25.99
N CYS A 212 -9.15 4.21 -26.02
CA CYS A 212 -8.77 5.08 -27.13
C CYS A 212 -7.26 5.18 -27.33
N ALA A 213 -6.46 4.84 -26.32
CA ALA A 213 -4.99 4.79 -26.41
C ALA A 213 -4.47 3.82 -27.49
N PHE A 214 -5.28 2.81 -27.87
CA PHE A 214 -4.92 1.83 -28.90
C PHE A 214 -5.51 2.14 -30.29
N ILE A 215 -6.38 3.13 -30.40
CA ILE A 215 -7.13 3.44 -31.64
C ILE A 215 -6.65 4.75 -32.26
N GLN A 216 -6.32 5.75 -31.44
CA GLN A 216 -5.88 7.05 -31.96
C GLN A 216 -4.48 6.93 -32.59
N PRO A 217 -4.24 7.52 -33.78
CA PRO A 217 -2.91 7.60 -34.35
C PRO A 217 -2.01 8.41 -33.42
N LYS A 218 -0.85 7.84 -33.10
CA LYS A 218 0.13 8.44 -32.18
C LYS A 218 0.57 9.80 -32.76
N PRO A 219 0.47 10.91 -32.00
CA PRO A 219 1.12 12.14 -32.43
C PRO A 219 2.63 11.91 -32.60
N ALA A 220 3.24 12.56 -33.59
CA ALA A 220 4.69 12.49 -33.78
C ALA A 220 5.39 12.92 -32.48
N PRO A 221 6.47 12.23 -32.05
CA PRO A 221 7.14 12.56 -30.79
C PRO A 221 7.64 14.00 -30.87
N ASP A 222 7.24 14.81 -29.90
CA ASP A 222 7.81 16.12 -29.67
C ASP A 222 9.23 15.95 -29.07
N ALA A 223 10.12 16.90 -29.37
CA ALA A 223 11.53 16.83 -28.99
C ALA A 223 11.76 16.67 -27.47
N PHE A 224 10.77 17.03 -26.66
CA PHE A 224 10.78 16.89 -25.21
C PHE A 224 10.67 15.41 -24.76
N THR A 225 9.94 14.59 -25.51
CA THR A 225 9.74 13.15 -25.22
C THR A 225 10.99 12.31 -25.50
N VAL A 226 11.83 12.71 -26.46
CA VAL A 226 13.12 12.06 -26.74
C VAL A 226 14.13 12.31 -25.63
N LEU A 227 14.08 13.49 -25.00
CA LEU A 227 14.96 13.88 -23.90
C LEU A 227 14.62 13.22 -22.56
N ALA A 228 13.37 12.83 -22.34
CA ALA A 228 12.93 12.14 -21.12
C ALA A 228 13.22 10.62 -21.13
N LEU A 229 13.66 10.08 -22.27
CA LEU A 229 14.05 8.67 -22.46
C LEU A 229 15.57 8.45 -22.52
N LEU A 230 16.37 9.51 -22.43
CA LEU A 230 17.83 9.51 -22.28
C LEU A 230 18.21 9.85 -20.83
#